data_AF-A0A081NZN3-F1
#
_entry.id   AF-A0A081NZN3-F1
#
_cell.length_a   1.000
_cell.length_b   1.000
_cell.length_c   1.000
_cell.angle_alpha   90.00
_cell.angle_beta   90.00
_cell.angle_gamma   90.00
#
_symmetry.space_group_name_H-M   'P 1'
#
loop_
_entity.id
_entity.type
_entity.pdbx_description
1 polymer ?
#
loop_
_entity_poly.entity_id
_entity_poly.type
_entity_poly.pdbx_seq_one_letter_code
_entity_poly.pdbx_strand_id
1 'polypeptide(L)'
;MTDPLFLCTLLWFAISAAVLYILRRREQRAIQAQVRQIGQLTNETNELIIFLDYSAPGFKEIDAFLLSDMPGRATVVFTAPEWLIAAKAKKWERHCVVNASSLNASSSEVSPTRIVTDKYGKYRVFHEVPAFLKLMSRPKNEHQAQGMG
;
A
#
# COMPACT_ATOMS: atom_id res chain seq x y z
N MET A 1 -5.58 42.81 -25.98
CA MET A 1 -5.48 43.27 -24.58
C MET A 1 -5.59 42.04 -23.71
N THR A 2 -4.49 41.59 -23.12
CA THR A 2 -4.49 40.53 -22.11
C THR A 2 -4.77 41.17 -20.77
N ASP A 3 -5.93 40.90 -20.19
CA ASP A 3 -6.30 41.48 -18.91
C ASP A 3 -5.30 41.06 -17.81
N PRO A 4 -4.76 42.00 -17.02
CA PRO A 4 -3.77 41.70 -15.98
C PRO A 4 -4.30 40.71 -14.92
N LEU A 5 -5.62 40.64 -14.78
CA LEU A 5 -6.29 39.68 -13.90
C LEU A 5 -6.14 38.23 -14.40
N PHE A 6 -6.10 38.00 -15.72
CA PHE A 6 -5.87 36.67 -16.31
C PHE A 6 -4.44 36.17 -16.08
N LEU A 7 -3.46 37.07 -16.12
CA LEU A 7 -2.07 36.71 -15.80
C LEU A 7 -1.91 36.34 -14.32
N CYS A 8 -2.62 37.03 -13.43
CA CYS A 8 -2.59 36.78 -12.00
C CYS A 8 -3.20 35.41 -11.65
N THR A 9 -4.33 35.04 -12.25
CA THR A 9 -4.97 33.73 -12.02
C THR A 9 -4.14 32.57 -12.58
N LEU A 10 -3.51 32.74 -13.74
CA LEU A 10 -2.57 31.77 -14.31
C LEU A 10 -1.35 31.55 -13.41
N LEU A 11 -0.81 32.62 -12.83
CA LEU A 11 0.31 32.52 -11.91
C LEU A 11 -0.07 31.75 -10.63
N TRP A 12 -1.25 32.04 -10.06
CA TRP A 12 -1.75 31.36 -8.88
C TRP A 12 -2.02 29.86 -9.14
N PHE A 13 -2.58 29.55 -10.30
CA PHE A 13 -2.80 28.17 -10.71
C PHE A 13 -1.47 27.42 -10.89
N ALA A 14 -0.46 28.04 -11.51
CA ALA A 14 0.87 27.45 -11.67
C ALA A 14 1.55 27.16 -10.32
N ILE A 15 1.44 28.10 -9.36
CA ILE A 15 1.96 27.91 -8.00
C ILE A 15 1.23 26.76 -7.30
N SER A 16 -0.11 26.73 -7.38
CA SER A 16 -0.92 25.67 -6.77
C SER A 16 -0.57 24.30 -7.35
N ALA A 17 -0.42 24.20 -8.67
CA ALA A 17 0.00 22.98 -9.35
C ALA A 17 1.42 22.55 -8.96
N ALA A 18 2.36 23.50 -8.83
CA ALA A 18 3.72 23.22 -8.39
C ALA A 18 3.77 22.69 -6.94
N VAL A 19 2.99 23.29 -6.03
CA VAL A 19 2.87 22.83 -4.64
C VAL A 19 2.32 21.40 -4.58
N LEU A 20 1.24 21.11 -5.32
CA LEU A 20 0.67 19.76 -5.42
C LEU A 20 1.66 18.76 -6.01
N TYR A 21 2.45 19.16 -7.01
CA TYR A 21 3.48 18.31 -7.60
C TYR A 21 4.59 17.97 -6.59
N ILE A 22 5.05 18.96 -5.82
CA ILE A 22 6.09 18.77 -4.79
C ILE A 22 5.57 17.86 -3.67
N LEU A 23 4.34 18.07 -3.21
CA LEU A 23 3.71 17.23 -2.19
C LEU A 23 3.64 15.76 -2.64
N ARG A 24 3.11 15.51 -3.83
CA ARG A 24 3.05 14.15 -4.42
C ARG A 24 4.43 13.51 -4.54
N ARG A 25 5.45 14.29 -4.92
CA ARG A 25 6.82 13.78 -5.07
C ARG A 25 7.44 13.43 -3.72
N ARG A 26 7.12 14.16 -2.65
CA ARG A 26 7.55 13.85 -1.27
C ARG A 26 6.91 12.57 -0.77
N GLU A 27 5.60 12.41 -0.96
CA GLU A 27 4.88 11.18 -0.58
C GLU A 27 5.48 9.95 -1.27
N GLN A 28 5.71 10.03 -2.59
CA GLN A 28 6.33 8.93 -3.35
C GLN A 28 7.71 8.54 -2.82
N ARG A 29 8.54 9.53 -2.44
CA ARG A 29 9.87 9.26 -1.87
C ARG A 29 9.77 8.62 -0.48
N ALA A 30 8.83 9.06 0.35
CA ALA A 30 8.61 8.48 1.67
C ALA A 30 8.17 7.01 1.57
N ILE A 31 7.23 6.71 0.65
CA ILE A 31 6.77 5.34 0.38
C ILE A 31 7.94 4.49 -0.15
N GLN A 32 8.73 5.00 -1.09
CA GLN A 32 9.88 4.28 -1.63
C GLN A 32 10.96 4.00 -0.56
N ALA A 33 11.19 4.93 0.36
CA ALA A 33 12.10 4.72 1.48
C ALA A 33 11.60 3.62 2.42
N GLN A 34 10.31 3.63 2.75
CA GLN A 34 9.67 2.59 3.57
C GLN A 34 9.74 1.21 2.91
N VAL A 35 9.42 1.12 1.61
CA VAL A 35 9.49 -0.16 0.88
C VAL A 35 10.93 -0.68 0.79
N ARG A 36 11.92 0.20 0.58
CA ARG A 36 13.33 -0.21 0.61
C ARG A 36 13.75 -0.76 1.97
N GLN A 37 13.33 -0.11 3.06
CA GLN A 37 13.61 -0.61 4.41
C GLN A 37 12.96 -1.99 4.64
N ILE A 38 11.72 -2.17 4.17
CA ILE A 38 11.02 -3.45 4.27
C ILE A 38 11.77 -4.53 3.49
N GLY A 39 12.15 -4.26 2.23
CA GLY A 39 12.92 -5.21 1.43
C GLY A 39 14.27 -5.60 2.05
N GLN A 40 14.93 -4.67 2.75
CA GLN A 40 16.14 -4.96 3.51
C GLN A 40 15.88 -5.85 4.73
N LEU A 41 14.76 -5.64 5.44
CA LEU A 41 14.38 -6.45 6.61
C LEU A 41 13.90 -7.85 6.21
N THR A 42 13.22 -7.99 5.08
CA THR A 42 12.70 -9.27 4.61
C THR A 42 13.67 -10.05 3.75
N ASN A 43 14.83 -9.48 3.37
CA ASN A 43 15.80 -10.06 2.43
C ASN A 43 15.16 -10.60 1.14
N GLU A 44 14.00 -10.06 0.78
CA GLU A 44 13.13 -10.53 -0.29
C GLU A 44 12.46 -9.32 -0.95
N THR A 45 12.54 -9.25 -2.27
CA THR A 45 11.83 -8.26 -3.07
C THR A 45 10.39 -8.74 -3.26
N ASN A 46 9.54 -8.51 -2.26
CA ASN A 46 8.14 -8.88 -2.33
C ASN A 46 7.35 -7.84 -3.15
N GLU A 47 6.65 -8.30 -4.20
CA GLU A 47 5.84 -7.46 -5.09
C GLU A 47 4.64 -6.80 -4.38
N LEU A 48 4.27 -7.33 -3.21
CA LEU A 48 3.09 -6.94 -2.45
C LEU A 48 3.42 -6.77 -0.96
N ILE A 49 3.23 -5.54 -0.49
CA ILE A 49 3.44 -5.13 0.90
C ILE A 49 2.11 -4.63 1.45
N ILE A 50 1.66 -5.17 2.57
CA ILE A 50 0.40 -4.83 3.21
C ILE A 50 0.72 -4.20 4.56
N PHE A 51 0.36 -2.93 4.73
CA PHE A 51 0.39 -2.28 6.03
C PHE A 51 -0.96 -2.49 6.70
N LEU A 52 -0.94 -3.12 7.87
CA LEU A 52 -2.13 -3.50 8.59
C LEU A 52 -2.07 -2.99 10.03
N ASP A 53 -3.09 -2.26 10.43
CA ASP A 53 -3.31 -1.90 11.84
C ASP A 53 -4.39 -2.81 12.43
N TYR A 54 -4.13 -3.38 13.60
CA TYR A 54 -5.10 -4.21 14.32
C TYR A 54 -6.35 -3.42 14.74
N SER A 55 -6.22 -2.09 14.92
CA SER A 55 -7.31 -1.19 15.31
C SER A 55 -8.22 -0.83 14.14
N ALA A 56 -7.86 -1.21 12.90
CA ALA A 56 -8.62 -0.87 11.73
C ALA A 56 -9.94 -1.68 11.65
N PRO A 57 -11.05 -1.05 11.25
CA PRO A 57 -12.37 -1.71 11.19
C PRO A 57 -12.43 -2.89 10.21
N GLY A 58 -11.56 -2.92 9.20
CA GLY A 58 -11.45 -4.01 8.22
C GLY A 58 -10.48 -5.13 8.60
N PHE A 59 -9.87 -5.11 9.79
CA PHE A 59 -8.83 -6.07 10.18
C PHE A 59 -9.28 -7.53 10.06
N LYS A 60 -10.50 -7.86 10.50
CA LYS A 60 -11.00 -9.24 10.47
C LYS A 60 -11.15 -9.80 9.06
N GLU A 61 -11.58 -8.97 8.11
CA GLU A 61 -11.72 -9.36 6.70
C GLU A 61 -10.34 -9.62 6.08
N ILE A 62 -9.38 -8.75 6.37
CA ILE A 62 -8.00 -8.86 5.88
C ILE A 62 -7.30 -10.07 6.50
N ASP A 63 -7.51 -10.32 7.79
CA ASP A 63 -6.99 -11.49 8.49
C ASP A 63 -7.51 -12.80 7.88
N ALA A 64 -8.81 -12.88 7.57
CA ALA A 64 -9.39 -14.04 6.89
C ALA A 64 -8.81 -14.21 5.48
N PHE A 65 -8.64 -13.11 4.74
CA PHE A 65 -8.07 -13.13 3.39
C PHE A 65 -6.63 -13.64 3.37
N LEU A 66 -5.80 -13.18 4.30
CA LEU A 66 -4.42 -13.63 4.48
C LEU A 66 -4.32 -15.11 4.85
N LEU A 67 -5.36 -15.69 5.46
CA LEU A 67 -5.37 -17.11 5.82
C LEU A 67 -5.80 -18.01 4.66
N SER A 68 -6.75 -17.58 3.84
CA SER A 68 -7.46 -18.49 2.92
C SER A 68 -7.36 -18.13 1.45
N ASP A 69 -7.37 -16.85 1.10
CA ASP A 69 -7.65 -16.40 -0.28
C ASP A 69 -6.45 -15.76 -0.98
N MET A 70 -5.35 -15.52 -0.25
CA MET A 70 -4.16 -14.87 -0.79
C MET A 70 -3.42 -15.78 -1.79
N PRO A 71 -3.35 -15.44 -3.09
CA PRO A 71 -2.78 -16.33 -4.11
C PRO A 71 -1.23 -16.40 -4.09
N GLY A 72 -0.56 -15.58 -3.28
CA GLY A 72 0.90 -15.51 -3.25
C GLY A 72 1.46 -15.02 -1.92
N ARG A 73 2.79 -15.10 -1.78
CA ARG A 73 3.51 -14.57 -0.62
C ARG A 73 3.43 -13.06 -0.60
N ALA A 74 3.27 -12.49 0.59
CA ALA A 74 3.17 -11.06 0.79
C ALA A 74 3.95 -10.69 2.04
N THR A 75 4.43 -9.44 2.10
CA THR A 75 4.99 -8.89 3.33
C THR A 75 3.92 -8.11 4.05
N VAL A 76 3.57 -8.52 5.27
CA VAL A 76 2.60 -7.84 6.13
C VAL A 76 3.38 -7.04 7.17
N VAL A 77 3.35 -5.72 7.04
CA VAL A 77 3.80 -4.80 8.07
C VAL A 77 2.66 -4.62 9.06
N PHE A 78 2.80 -5.19 10.25
CA PHE A 78 1.73 -5.27 11.22
C PHE A 78 1.97 -4.34 12.40
N THR A 79 1.06 -3.38 12.60
CA THR A 79 1.01 -2.49 13.75
C THR A 79 0.09 -3.11 14.79
N ALA A 80 0.66 -3.68 15.85
CA ALA A 80 -0.05 -4.33 16.94
C ALA A 80 0.86 -4.51 18.17
N PRO A 81 0.30 -4.85 19.35
CA PRO A 81 1.11 -5.32 20.47
C PRO A 81 1.93 -6.58 20.11
N GLU A 82 3.15 -6.69 20.64
CA GLU A 82 4.10 -7.79 20.34
C GLU A 82 3.49 -9.19 20.44
N TRP A 83 2.68 -9.44 21.47
CA TRP A 83 2.03 -10.74 21.68
C TRP A 83 1.09 -11.11 20.53
N LEU A 84 0.41 -10.12 19.93
CA LEU A 84 -0.51 -10.33 18.81
C LEU A 84 0.26 -10.52 17.51
N ILE A 85 1.37 -9.79 17.33
CA ILE A 85 2.28 -9.98 16.21
C ILE A 85 2.83 -11.40 16.21
N ALA A 86 3.32 -11.90 17.35
CA ALA A 86 3.83 -13.26 17.47
C ALA A 86 2.75 -14.32 17.18
N ALA A 87 1.52 -14.09 17.67
CA ALA A 87 0.40 -14.98 17.40
C ALA A 87 0.00 -15.01 15.91
N LYS A 88 0.06 -13.85 15.24
CA LYS A 88 -0.29 -13.73 13.82
C LYS A 88 0.82 -14.18 12.89
N ALA A 89 2.09 -13.99 13.25
CA ALA A 89 3.23 -14.54 12.53
C ALA A 89 3.15 -16.07 12.42
N LYS A 90 2.70 -16.75 13.48
CA LYS A 90 2.43 -18.21 13.46
C LYS A 90 1.19 -18.61 12.66
N LYS A 91 0.23 -17.71 12.49
CA LYS A 91 -0.98 -18.00 11.69
C LYS A 91 -0.77 -17.72 10.21
N TRP A 92 0.08 -16.74 9.90
CA TRP A 92 0.38 -16.29 8.55
C TRP A 92 1.76 -16.82 8.09
N GLU A 93 2.09 -18.08 8.37
CA GLU A 93 3.41 -18.67 8.08
C GLU A 93 3.81 -18.60 6.59
N ARG A 94 2.82 -18.54 5.70
CA ARG A 94 3.04 -18.36 4.26
C ARG A 94 3.54 -16.96 3.91
N HIS A 95 3.29 -15.97 4.77
CA HIS A 95 3.59 -14.56 4.57
C HIS A 95 4.75 -14.12 5.48
N CYS A 96 5.47 -13.08 5.07
CA CYS A 96 6.49 -12.48 5.93
C CYS A 96 5.82 -11.42 6.81
N VAL A 97 5.90 -11.54 8.13
CA VAL A 97 5.31 -10.57 9.06
C VAL A 97 6.42 -9.72 9.66
N VAL A 98 6.33 -8.41 9.47
CA VAL A 98 7.29 -7.43 9.98
C VAL A 98 6.57 -6.55 10.99
N ASN A 99 7.15 -6.38 12.18
CA ASN A 99 6.63 -5.45 13.17
C ASN A 99 6.81 -4.02 12.67
N ALA A 100 5.74 -3.23 12.62
CA ALA A 100 5.81 -1.83 12.21
C ALA A 100 6.80 -1.00 13.06
N SER A 101 6.97 -1.34 14.34
CA SER A 101 7.91 -0.70 15.28
C SER A 101 9.38 -0.89 14.90
N SER A 102 9.70 -1.93 14.11
CA SER A 102 11.06 -2.18 13.61
C SER A 102 11.43 -1.31 12.40
N LEU A 103 10.44 -0.67 11.78
CA LEU A 103 10.68 0.27 10.69
C LEU A 103 11.03 1.61 11.30
N ASN A 104 12.26 2.08 11.07
CA ASN A 104 12.75 3.43 11.40
C ASN A 104 12.05 4.54 10.56
N ALA A 105 10.82 4.30 10.12
CA ALA A 105 9.98 5.27 9.47
C ALA A 105 9.42 6.21 10.54
N SER A 106 10.28 7.15 10.96
CA SER A 106 9.96 8.36 11.72
C SER A 106 8.51 8.79 11.45
N SER A 107 7.64 8.53 12.42
CA SER A 107 6.44 9.26 12.80
C SER A 107 5.77 10.13 11.72
N SER A 108 5.58 9.61 10.52
CA SER A 108 4.62 10.21 9.62
C SER A 108 3.29 9.68 10.12
N GLU A 109 2.39 10.58 10.49
CA GLU A 109 0.98 10.38 10.90
C GLU A 109 0.13 9.54 9.91
N VAL A 110 0.78 8.84 8.99
CA VAL A 110 0.22 8.03 7.93
C VAL A 110 0.56 6.58 8.24
N SER A 111 -0.34 5.86 8.90
CA SER A 111 -0.57 4.46 8.53
C SER A 111 -2.01 4.03 8.80
N PRO A 112 -3.00 4.60 8.09
CA PRO A 112 -4.19 3.81 7.82
C PRO A 112 -3.78 2.54 7.07
N THR A 113 -4.46 1.44 7.37
CA THR A 113 -4.35 0.16 6.66
C THR A 113 -4.32 0.39 5.15
N ARG A 114 -3.25 -0.05 4.48
CA ARG A 114 -2.99 0.23 3.05
C ARG A 114 -2.19 -0.89 2.38
N ILE A 115 -2.38 -1.05 1.09
CA ILE A 115 -1.59 -1.96 0.26
C ILE A 115 -0.62 -1.16 -0.60
N VAL A 116 0.62 -1.61 -0.66
CA VAL A 116 1.63 -1.10 -1.57
C VAL A 116 2.01 -2.22 -2.53
N THR A 117 1.72 -2.02 -3.81
CA THR A 117 2.21 -2.91 -4.88
C THR A 117 3.37 -2.28 -5.62
N ASP A 118 4.39 -3.08 -5.91
CA ASP A 118 5.40 -2.71 -6.89
C ASP A 118 4.91 -3.12 -8.28
N LYS A 119 4.71 -2.13 -9.18
CA LYS A 119 4.45 -2.39 -10.59
C LYS A 119 5.51 -1.69 -11.42
N TYR A 120 6.50 -2.45 -11.90
CA TYR A 120 7.63 -1.97 -12.71
C TYR A 120 8.44 -0.84 -12.04
N GLY A 121 8.72 -0.94 -10.74
CA GLY A 121 9.51 0.05 -9.99
C GLY A 121 8.73 1.30 -9.58
N LYS A 122 7.39 1.29 -9.75
CA LYS A 122 6.49 2.33 -9.25
C LYS A 122 5.57 1.74 -8.19
N TYR A 123 5.69 2.26 -6.99
CA TYR A 123 4.81 1.90 -5.87
C TYR A 123 3.43 2.53 -6.06
N ARG A 124 2.38 1.71 -6.03
CA ARG A 124 0.99 2.18 -5.93
C ARG A 124 0.46 1.89 -4.55
N VAL A 125 -0.13 2.92 -3.93
CA VAL A 125 -0.76 2.82 -2.61
C VAL A 125 -2.27 2.70 -2.80
N PHE A 126 -2.87 1.71 -2.16
CA PHE A 126 -4.32 1.53 -2.09
C PHE A 126 -4.76 1.65 -0.64
N HIS A 127 -5.70 2.56 -0.36
CA HIS A 127 -6.24 2.78 0.98
C HIS A 127 -7.47 1.91 1.27
N GLU A 128 -8.15 1.42 0.22
CA GLU A 128 -9.27 0.49 0.34
C GLU A 128 -8.80 -0.95 0.25
N VAL A 129 -8.16 -1.41 1.33
CA VAL A 129 -7.54 -2.75 1.41
C VAL A 129 -8.54 -3.87 1.12
N PRO A 130 -9.74 -3.92 1.74
CA PRO A 130 -10.69 -5.01 1.48
C PRO A 130 -11.19 -5.06 0.02
N ALA A 131 -11.44 -3.88 -0.59
CA ALA A 131 -11.89 -3.79 -1.98
C ALA A 131 -10.82 -4.29 -2.96
N PHE A 132 -9.56 -3.94 -2.71
CA PHE A 132 -8.43 -4.41 -3.51
C PHE A 132 -8.20 -5.92 -3.36
N LEU A 133 -8.29 -6.46 -2.14
CA LEU A 133 -8.15 -7.89 -1.91
C LEU A 133 -9.26 -8.68 -2.62
N LYS A 134 -10.50 -8.19 -2.61
CA LYS A 134 -11.62 -8.77 -3.37
C LYS A 134 -11.41 -8.75 -4.88
N LEU A 135 -10.71 -7.74 -5.41
CA LEU A 135 -10.31 -7.71 -6.82
C LEU A 135 -9.21 -8.73 -7.13
N MET A 136 -8.30 -8.97 -6.19
CA MET A 136 -7.21 -9.95 -6.33
C MET A 136 -7.68 -11.40 -6.21
N SER A 137 -8.74 -11.67 -5.44
CA SER A 137 -9.34 -13.02 -5.33
C SER A 137 -10.28 -13.37 -6.48
N ARG A 138 -10.65 -12.43 -7.35
CA ARG A 138 -11.41 -12.76 -8.55
C ARG A 138 -10.52 -13.60 -9.48
N PRO A 139 -10.89 -14.86 -9.78
CA PRO A 139 -10.12 -15.68 -10.69
C PRO A 139 -10.07 -15.01 -12.07
N LYS A 140 -8.90 -15.08 -12.70
CA LYS A 140 -8.59 -14.68 -14.08
C LYS A 140 -9.36 -15.55 -15.10
N ASN A 141 -10.69 -15.67 -14.99
CA ASN A 141 -11.50 -16.64 -15.75
C ASN A 141 -12.62 -16.01 -16.60
N GLU A 142 -12.63 -14.70 -16.87
CA GLU A 142 -13.68 -14.06 -17.69
C GLU A 142 -13.20 -13.47 -19.03
N HIS A 143 -12.00 -13.79 -19.51
CA HIS A 143 -11.53 -13.34 -20.83
C HIS A 143 -11.19 -14.46 -21.83
N GLN A 144 -11.56 -15.71 -21.57
CA GLN A 144 -11.34 -16.81 -22.53
C GLN A 144 -12.59 -17.63 -22.94
N ALA A 145 -13.80 -17.25 -22.49
CA ALA A 145 -15.04 -17.96 -22.85
C ALA A 145 -15.93 -17.22 -23.89
N GLN A 146 -15.34 -16.34 -24.72
CA GLN A 146 -16.07 -15.61 -25.76
C GLN A 146 -15.41 -15.70 -27.14
N GLY A 147 -14.72 -16.81 -27.40
CA GLY A 147 -14.09 -17.08 -28.69
C GLY A 147 -14.13 -18.57 -29.04
N MET A 148 -15.32 -19.18 -28.98
CA MET A 148 -15.65 -20.42 -29.69
C MET A 148 -17.16 -20.65 -29.55
N GLY A 149 -17.89 -20.12 -30.53
CA GLY A 149 -19.31 -20.36 -30.80
C GLY A 149 -19.52 -20.14 -32.28
#